data_AF-A0A7C5WD95-F1
#
_entry.id   AF-A0A7C5WD95-F1
#
_cell.length_a   1.000
_cell.length_b   1.000
_cell.length_c   1.000
_cell.angle_alpha   90.00
_cell.angle_beta   90.00
_cell.angle_gamma   90.00
#
_symmetry.space_group_name_H-M   'P 1'
#
loop_
_entity.id
_entity.type
_entity.pdbx_description
1 polymer ?
#
loop_
_entity_poly.entity_id
_entity_poly.type
_entity_poly.pdbx_seq_one_letter_code
_entity_poly.pdbx_strand_id
1 'polypeptide(L)' 'MRRHGYSLFLAFILVLLLVCPSSAIEVKEALLDNGLKVLVVEDHKAPVATFQVWYRVGGRDDPKGKTG' A
#
# COMPACT_ATOMS: atom_id res chain seq x y z
N MET A 1 -26.77 41.55 -0.08
CA MET A 1 -25.70 41.10 -0.99
C MET A 1 -24.54 40.32 -0.33
N ARG A 2 -24.51 40.10 1.01
CA ARG A 2 -23.38 39.42 1.69
C ARG A 2 -23.48 37.89 1.85
N ARG A 3 -24.66 37.28 1.64
CA ARG A 3 -24.87 35.81 1.81
C ARG A 3 -24.29 34.95 0.68
N HIS A 4 -24.18 35.47 -0.55
CA HIS A 4 -23.63 34.71 -1.69
C HIS A 4 -22.11 34.50 -1.59
N GLY A 5 -21.38 35.45 -1.02
CA GLY A 5 -19.93 35.34 -0.84
C GLY A 5 -19.50 34.21 0.10
N TYR A 6 -20.21 34.04 1.22
CA TYR A 6 -19.93 32.95 2.16
C TYR A 6 -20.28 31.57 1.58
N SER A 7 -21.33 31.46 0.76
CA SER A 7 -21.70 30.20 0.12
C SER A 7 -20.65 29.73 -0.90
N LEU A 8 -20.09 30.66 -1.68
CA LEU A 8 -18.99 30.38 -2.61
C LEU A 8 -17.70 30.02 -1.86
N PHE A 9 -17.42 30.70 -0.75
CA PHE A 9 -16.23 30.42 0.07
C PHE A 9 -16.33 29.06 0.78
N LEU A 10 -17.51 28.70 1.31
CA LEU A 10 -17.74 27.37 1.90
C LEU A 10 -17.64 26.26 0.85
N ALA A 11 -18.18 26.49 -0.35
CA ALA A 11 -18.07 25.54 -1.46
C ALA A 11 -16.60 25.35 -1.88
N PHE A 12 -15.80 26.42 -1.90
CA PHE A 12 -14.37 26.34 -2.21
C PHE A 12 -13.59 25.54 -1.15
N ILE A 13 -13.88 25.75 0.14
CA ILE A 13 -13.27 24.96 1.24
C ILE A 13 -13.69 23.48 1.16
N LEU A 14 -14.95 23.20 0.83
CA LEU A 14 -15.43 21.83 0.68
C LEU A 14 -14.75 21.11 -0.50
N VAL A 15 -14.56 21.81 -1.63
CA VAL A 15 -13.81 21.27 -2.78
C VAL A 15 -12.33 21.05 -2.43
N LEU A 16 -11.71 21.94 -1.66
CA LEU A 16 -10.33 21.79 -1.21
C LEU A 16 -10.15 20.57 -0.29
N LEU A 17 -11.13 20.29 0.58
CA LEU A 17 -11.13 19.12 1.46
C LEU A 17 -11.34 17.79 0.71
N LEU A 18 -11.97 17.81 -0.46
CA LEU A 18 -12.21 16.61 -1.29
C LEU A 18 -10.97 16.20 -2.10
N VAL A 19 -9.98 17.06 -2.25
CA VAL A 19 -8.73 16.74 -2.95
C VAL A 19 -7.70 16.23 -1.94
N CYS A 20 -7.80 14.95 -1.59
CA CYS A 20 -6.73 14.24 -0.90
C CYS A 20 -5.92 13.47 -1.95
N PRO A 21 -4.66 13.84 -2.25
CA PRO A 21 -3.82 13.06 -3.14
C PRO A 21 -3.42 11.76 -2.42
N SER A 22 -4.21 10.71 -2.61
CA SER A 22 -3.87 9.36 -2.17
C SER A 22 -3.05 8.67 -3.26
N SER A 23 -1.74 8.93 -3.29
CA SER A 23 -0.80 8.20 -4.14
C SER A 23 -0.44 6.87 -3.47
N ALA A 24 -1.36 5.92 -3.50
CA ALA A 24 -1.05 4.54 -3.13
C ALA A 24 -0.17 3.92 -4.23
N ILE A 25 0.91 3.24 -3.82
CA ILE A 25 1.71 2.43 -4.73
C ILE A 25 0.91 1.17 -5.09
N GLU A 26 0.83 0.87 -6.38
CA GLU A 26 0.18 -0.34 -6.88
C GLU A 26 1.06 -1.57 -6.61
N VAL A 27 0.45 -2.64 -6.10
CA VAL A 27 1.09 -3.94 -5.87
C VAL A 27 0.55 -4.91 -6.91
N LYS A 28 1.42 -5.45 -7.76
CA LYS A 28 1.07 -6.50 -8.72
C LYS A 28 1.27 -7.86 -8.07
N GLU A 29 0.24 -8.71 -8.06
CA GLU A 29 0.28 -10.07 -7.52
C GLU A 29 0.26 -11.10 -8.67
N ALA A 30 1.12 -12.11 -8.56
CA ALA A 30 1.11 -13.28 -9.45
C ALA A 30 1.26 -14.58 -8.64
N LEU A 31 0.60 -15.64 -9.07
CA LEU A 31 0.79 -16.99 -8.57
C LEU A 31 1.53 -17.81 -9.63
N LEU A 32 2.66 -18.40 -9.26
CA LEU A 32 3.43 -19.26 -10.15
C LEU A 32 2.87 -20.70 -10.16
N ASP A 33 3.26 -21.49 -11.16
CA ASP A 33 2.81 -22.89 -11.31
C ASP A 33 3.18 -23.78 -10.12
N ASN A 34 4.25 -23.42 -9.39
CA ASN A 34 4.67 -24.12 -8.16
C ASN A 34 3.91 -23.64 -6.90
N GLY A 35 2.95 -22.74 -7.04
CA GLY A 35 2.14 -22.19 -5.95
C GLY A 35 2.79 -21.02 -5.19
N LEU A 36 3.97 -20.55 -5.59
CA LEU A 36 4.59 -19.37 -4.98
C LEU A 36 3.83 -18.10 -5.36
N LYS A 37 3.47 -17.31 -4.35
CA LYS A 37 2.90 -15.97 -4.53
C LYS A 37 4.01 -14.93 -4.65
N VAL A 38 4.01 -14.18 -5.73
CA VAL A 38 4.95 -13.10 -6.02
C VAL A 38 4.23 -11.77 -5.93
N LEU A 39 4.79 -10.84 -5.17
CA LEU A 39 4.32 -9.45 -5.06
C LEU A 39 5.39 -8.53 -5.65
N VAL A 40 5.01 -7.73 -6.64
CA VAL A 40 5.89 -6.78 -7.31
C VAL A 40 5.39 -5.37 -7.06
N VAL A 41 6.31 -4.52 -6.64
CA VAL A 41 6.11 -3.08 -6.47
C VAL A 41 7.12 -2.36 -7.34
N GLU A 42 6.63 -1.60 -8.31
CA GLU A 42 7.45 -0.76 -9.19
C GLU A 42 7.46 0.68 -8.65
N ASP A 43 8.63 1.17 -8.19
CA ASP A 43 8.84 2.57 -7.79
C ASP A 43 10.02 3.16 -8.58
N HIS A 44 9.73 4.17 -9.42
CA HIS A 44 10.72 4.80 -10.31
C HIS A 44 11.45 6.00 -9.69
N LYS A 45 11.37 6.21 -8.37
CA LYS A 45 12.07 7.31 -7.68
C LYS A 45 13.59 7.13 -7.64
N ALA A 46 14.09 5.90 -7.68
CA ALA A 46 15.53 5.60 -7.65
C ALA A 46 15.84 4.27 -8.38
N PRO A 47 17.04 4.12 -8.96
CA PRO A 47 17.45 2.88 -9.65
C PRO A 47 17.95 1.82 -8.65
N VAL A 48 17.09 1.39 -7.73
CA VAL A 48 17.40 0.40 -6.68
C VAL A 48 16.33 -0.69 -6.66
N ALA A 49 16.73 -1.93 -6.40
CA ALA A 49 15.83 -3.07 -6.24
C ALA A 49 16.08 -3.81 -4.93
N THR A 50 15.00 -4.26 -4.30
CA THR A 50 15.01 -5.07 -3.07
C THR A 50 14.16 -6.32 -3.31
N PHE A 51 14.63 -7.48 -2.86
CA PHE A 51 13.85 -8.72 -2.90
C PHE A 51 13.79 -9.34 -1.50
N GLN A 52 12.66 -9.96 -1.18
CA GLN A 52 12.43 -10.67 0.07
C GLN A 52 11.65 -11.96 -0.20
N VAL A 53 11.90 -12.99 0.60
CA VAL A 53 11.16 -14.25 0.55
C VAL A 53 10.61 -14.51 1.94
N TRP A 54 9.29 -14.67 2.03
CA TRP A 54 8.61 -15.01 3.28
C TRP A 54 8.17 -16.47 3.25
N TYR A 55 8.53 -17.20 4.30
CA TYR A 55 8.03 -18.54 4.53
C TYR A 55 6.92 -18.47 5.57
N ARG A 56 5.84 -19.22 5.35
CA ARG A 56 4.74 -19.35 6.31
C ARG A 56 5.07 -20.41 7.37
N VAL A 57 6.20 -20.22 8.06
CA VAL A 57 6.69 -21.08 9.15
C VAL A 57 7.49 -20.24 10.13
N GLY A 58 7.51 -20.63 11.40
CA GLY A 58 8.41 -20.05 12.42
C GLY A 58 8.48 -20.94 13.65
N GLY A 59 9.07 -20.44 14.74
CA GLY A 59 9.33 -21.25 15.95
C GLY A 59 8.10 -21.91 16.60
N ARG A 60 6.88 -21.45 16.29
CA ARG A 60 5.64 -22.11 16.72
C ARG A 60 5.44 -23.48 16.07
N ASP A 61 6.02 -23.67 14.90
CA ASP A 61 5.93 -24.88 14.10
C ASP A 61 7.10 -25.85 14.40
N ASP A 62 7.94 -25.52 15.38
CA ASP A 62 9.09 -26.33 15.78
C ASP A 62 8.67 -27.68 16.37
N PRO A 63 9.41 -28.76 16.06
CA PRO A 63 9.18 -30.04 16.71
C PRO A 63 9.46 -29.93 18.22
N LYS A 64 8.72 -30.69 19.03
CA LYS A 64 8.99 -30.82 20.46
C LYS A 64 10.45 -31.23 20.68
N GLY A 65 11.15 -30.49 21.53
CA GLY A 65 12.57 -30.73 21.84
C GLY A 65 13.56 -30.30 20.75
N LYS A 66 13.10 -29.61 19.70
CA LYS A 66 13.92 -29.06 18.62
C LYS A 66 13.58 -27.58 18.35
N THR A 67 13.55 -26.77 19.40
CA THR A 67 13.29 -25.34 19.31
C THR A 67 14.54 -24.59 18.86
N GLY A 68 14.43 -23.66 17.91
CA GLY A 68 15.53 -22.82 17.41
C GLY A 68 15.32 -22.34 15.98
#